data_AF-A0A1V2NSL1-F1
#
_entry.id   AF-A0A1V2NSL1-F1
#
_cell.length_a   1.000
_cell.length_b   1.000
_cell.length_c   1.000
_cell.angle_alpha   90.00
_cell.angle_beta   90.00
_cell.angle_gamma   90.00
#
_symmetry.space_group_name_H-M   'P 1'
#
loop_
_entity.id
_entity.type
_entity.pdbx_description
1 polymer ?
#
loop_
_entity_poly.entity_id
_entity_poly.type
_entity_poly.pdbx_seq_one_letter_code
_entity_poly.pdbx_strand_id
1 'polypeptide(L)'
;MSDAKLCSVDDCDRAIVARGMCRKHYLQAHRARTLDDHPLRDRTRHVCPSDHPHTHDTCWLEHNCRCDRCRHDRQMERQRRRNRLIAYDRADQIRGEHVAAGPVRDHLVLLLSHGIGLERIADAAGIPRSVCLDLKFGRRGKRWEGTNRILQSVRREYADQLLALTVDDIERALIDSVGTSRRLQALVAIGWTETQLAERMSMGVGNFWRIVCGMRSRVTAATAARAVEIFAELWDQPQTGYFADHARRIAERREWRSPLAWDDIDTDPAPAVVDEQLQMTKADVFLEDVEFLLDSGEAPEQVAIILGRKPDAIAKLAERHDRLDLARPFWSTKRQVAA
;
A
#
# COMPACT_ATOMS: atom_id res chain seq x y z
N MET A 1 3.81 27.79 -28.21
CA MET A 1 4.64 26.56 -28.12
C MET A 1 5.12 26.50 -26.69
N SER A 2 4.58 25.59 -25.87
CA SER A 2 4.88 25.50 -24.45
C SER A 2 6.29 24.96 -24.24
N ASP A 3 7.17 25.72 -23.57
CA ASP A 3 8.46 25.24 -23.08
C ASP A 3 8.23 24.02 -22.20
N ALA A 4 8.58 22.84 -22.71
CA ALA A 4 8.53 21.62 -21.94
C ALA A 4 9.62 21.69 -20.87
N LYS A 5 9.22 21.82 -19.60
CA LYS A 5 10.16 21.78 -18.47
C LYS A 5 10.97 20.48 -18.54
N LEU A 6 12.30 20.60 -18.50
CA LEU A 6 13.28 19.51 -18.61
C LEU A 6 13.62 18.92 -17.23
N CYS A 7 14.05 17.67 -17.21
CA CYS A 7 14.41 16.93 -16.01
C CYS A 7 15.43 17.67 -15.15
N SER A 8 15.24 17.64 -13.83
CA SER A 8 16.13 18.26 -12.83
C SER A 8 17.48 17.56 -12.65
N VAL A 9 17.70 16.43 -13.31
CA VAL A 9 18.91 15.63 -13.17
C VAL A 9 19.90 16.11 -14.23
N ASP A 10 21.13 16.39 -13.82
CA ASP A 10 22.22 16.80 -14.72
C ASP A 10 22.35 15.86 -15.95
N ASP A 11 22.60 16.45 -17.12
CA ASP A 11 22.69 15.76 -18.43
C ASP A 11 21.42 15.00 -18.89
N CYS A 12 20.21 15.49 -18.55
CA CYS A 12 18.96 14.87 -18.97
C CYS A 12 17.97 15.82 -19.68
N ASP A 13 17.94 15.75 -21.02
CA ASP A 13 17.03 16.57 -21.85
C ASP A 13 15.60 16.02 -21.97
N ARG A 14 15.17 15.16 -21.04
CA ARG A 14 13.82 14.57 -21.11
C ARG A 14 12.82 15.44 -20.37
N ALA A 15 11.62 15.56 -20.92
CA ALA A 15 10.53 16.28 -20.28
C ALA A 15 10.20 15.70 -18.88
N ILE A 16 9.92 16.60 -17.94
CA ILE A 16 9.47 16.27 -16.59
C ILE A 16 8.15 15.52 -16.67
N VAL A 17 8.03 14.49 -15.83
CA VAL A 17 6.77 13.74 -15.65
C VAL A 17 6.26 13.84 -14.22
N ALA A 18 7.13 13.81 -13.20
CA ALA A 18 6.75 13.96 -11.80
C ALA A 18 7.94 14.39 -10.93
N ARG A 19 7.70 15.22 -9.91
CA ARG A 19 8.71 15.68 -8.92
C ARG A 19 9.99 16.26 -9.53
N GLY A 20 9.87 17.07 -10.58
CA GLY A 20 11.04 17.66 -11.25
C GLY A 20 11.79 16.68 -12.17
N MET A 21 11.44 15.39 -12.17
CA MET A 21 12.17 14.34 -12.86
C MET A 21 11.43 13.81 -14.10
N CYS A 22 12.20 13.34 -15.09
CA CYS A 22 11.63 12.55 -16.18
C CYS A 22 11.12 11.20 -15.66
N ARG A 23 10.21 10.54 -16.40
CA ARG A 23 9.63 9.24 -16.00
C ARG A 23 10.65 8.19 -15.57
N LYS A 24 11.82 8.13 -16.21
CA LYS A 24 12.85 7.12 -15.89
C LYS A 24 13.54 7.41 -14.56
N HIS A 25 13.89 8.67 -14.32
CA HIS A 25 14.50 9.12 -13.07
C HIS A 25 13.54 8.98 -11.89
N TYR A 26 12.30 9.41 -12.07
CA TYR A 26 11.24 9.23 -11.07
C TYR A 26 11.07 7.76 -10.66
N LEU A 27 11.01 6.83 -11.62
CA LEU A 27 10.88 5.40 -11.32
C LEU A 27 12.12 4.80 -10.66
N GLN A 28 13.32 5.35 -10.91
CA GLN A 28 14.57 4.90 -10.31
C GLN A 28 14.65 5.35 -8.84
N ALA A 29 14.39 6.63 -8.59
CA ALA A 29 14.23 7.22 -7.25
C ALA A 29 13.17 6.46 -6.43
N HIS A 30 12.00 6.20 -7.02
CA HIS A 30 10.91 5.47 -6.37
C HIS A 30 11.32 4.04 -5.96
N ARG A 31 12.04 3.30 -6.80
CA ARG A 31 12.52 1.94 -6.47
C ARG A 31 13.60 1.95 -5.41
N ALA A 32 14.46 2.98 -5.41
CA ALA A 32 15.51 3.16 -4.43
C ALA A 32 15.00 3.72 -3.08
N ARG A 33 13.72 4.07 -2.98
CA ARG A 33 13.10 4.75 -1.83
C ARG A 33 13.83 6.03 -1.41
N THR A 34 14.52 6.67 -2.36
CA THR A 34 15.30 7.90 -2.16
C THR A 34 14.97 8.85 -3.29
N LEU A 35 14.78 10.13 -2.99
CA LEU A 35 14.49 11.18 -3.99
C LEU A 35 15.75 11.84 -4.53
N ASP A 36 16.89 11.19 -4.33
CA ASP A 36 18.19 11.69 -4.76
C ASP A 36 18.34 11.61 -6.29
N ASP A 37 19.26 12.43 -6.80
CA ASP A 37 19.65 12.44 -8.20
C ASP A 37 20.37 11.14 -8.56
N HIS A 38 19.60 10.18 -9.05
CA HIS A 38 20.15 8.92 -9.54
C HIS A 38 20.50 9.05 -11.02
N PRO A 39 21.79 9.03 -11.41
CA PRO A 39 22.12 9.06 -12.82
C PRO A 39 21.45 7.88 -13.53
N LEU A 40 20.89 8.15 -14.71
CA LEU A 40 20.40 7.07 -15.56
C LEU A 40 21.58 6.17 -15.85
N ARG A 41 21.38 4.86 -15.69
CA ARG A 41 22.42 3.90 -16.03
C ARG A 41 22.80 4.09 -17.50
N ASP A 42 23.98 4.65 -17.72
CA ASP A 42 24.50 4.85 -19.06
C ASP A 42 24.85 3.49 -19.64
N ARG A 43 24.04 3.07 -20.61
CA ARG A 43 24.22 1.79 -21.31
C ARG A 43 25.41 1.83 -22.26
N THR A 44 25.92 3.01 -22.58
CA THR A 44 27.05 3.24 -23.49
C THR A 44 28.40 3.28 -22.75
N ARG A 45 28.42 3.63 -21.46
CA ARG A 45 29.63 3.63 -20.61
C ARG A 45 29.94 2.31 -19.90
N HIS A 46 29.17 1.24 -20.14
CA HIS A 46 29.55 -0.05 -19.56
C HIS A 46 30.78 -0.61 -20.28
N VAL A 47 31.94 -0.44 -19.65
CA VAL A 47 33.19 -1.07 -20.06
C VAL A 47 33.23 -2.48 -19.48
N CYS A 48 33.28 -3.48 -20.36
CA CYS A 48 33.44 -4.86 -19.92
C CYS A 48 34.85 -5.07 -19.38
N PRO A 49 35.03 -5.83 -18.27
CA PRO A 49 36.36 -6.17 -17.76
C PRO A 49 37.21 -6.86 -18.83
N SER A 50 38.52 -6.57 -18.84
CA SER A 50 39.49 -7.15 -19.77
C SER A 50 39.72 -8.64 -19.57
N ASP A 51 39.44 -9.16 -18.37
CA ASP A 51 39.71 -10.55 -18.00
C ASP A 51 38.71 -11.53 -18.63
N HIS A 52 37.53 -11.04 -18.99
CA HIS A 52 36.44 -11.84 -19.58
C HIS A 52 35.55 -10.95 -20.48
N PRO A 53 36.11 -10.48 -21.60
CA PRO A 53 35.39 -9.58 -22.49
C PRO A 53 34.25 -10.34 -23.17
N HIS A 54 33.02 -9.98 -22.81
CA HIS A 54 31.79 -10.50 -23.41
C HIS A 54 31.59 -12.02 -23.31
N THR A 55 32.17 -12.67 -22.31
CA THR A 55 31.80 -14.03 -21.93
C THR A 55 30.31 -14.08 -21.57
N HIS A 56 29.60 -15.05 -22.14
CA HIS A 56 28.13 -15.03 -22.20
C HIS A 56 27.45 -14.99 -20.84
N ASP A 57 27.95 -15.80 -19.89
CA ASP A 57 27.38 -15.95 -18.55
C ASP A 57 27.96 -14.95 -17.54
N THR A 58 29.27 -14.90 -17.35
CA THR A 58 29.90 -14.03 -16.34
C THR A 58 29.64 -12.54 -16.64
N CYS A 59 29.78 -12.08 -17.89
CA CYS A 59 29.54 -10.68 -18.22
C CYS A 59 28.05 -10.26 -18.04
N TRP A 60 27.09 -11.15 -18.36
CA TRP A 60 25.66 -10.83 -18.32
C TRP A 60 25.03 -10.99 -16.92
N LEU A 61 25.43 -12.02 -16.17
CA LEU A 61 24.88 -12.38 -14.86
C LEU A 61 25.61 -11.70 -13.71
N GLU A 62 26.95 -11.71 -13.72
CA GLU A 62 27.77 -11.20 -12.60
C GLU A 62 28.04 -9.70 -12.74
N HIS A 63 28.35 -9.23 -13.95
CA HIS A 63 28.66 -7.82 -14.20
C HIS A 63 27.49 -7.02 -14.79
N ASN A 64 26.35 -7.69 -15.00
CA ASN A 64 25.12 -7.07 -15.48
C ASN A 64 25.31 -6.24 -16.77
N CYS A 65 26.21 -6.67 -17.65
CA CYS A 65 26.50 -6.03 -18.93
C CYS A 65 25.27 -6.03 -19.85
N ARG A 66 24.99 -4.91 -20.52
CA ARG A 66 23.86 -4.76 -21.45
C ARG A 66 24.26 -4.11 -22.79
N CYS A 67 25.54 -4.15 -23.14
CA CYS A 67 26.05 -3.68 -24.43
C CYS A 67 25.41 -4.47 -25.60
N ASP A 68 25.49 -3.92 -26.80
CA ASP A 68 24.84 -4.53 -27.98
C ASP A 68 25.39 -5.91 -28.31
N ARG A 69 26.69 -6.15 -28.10
CA ARG A 69 27.31 -7.47 -28.30
C ARG A 69 26.74 -8.52 -27.35
N CYS A 70 26.75 -8.27 -26.04
CA CYS A 70 26.16 -9.21 -25.06
C CYS A 70 24.65 -9.41 -25.27
N ARG A 71 23.93 -8.38 -25.72
CA ARG A 71 22.50 -8.52 -26.08
C ARG A 71 22.32 -9.41 -27.31
N HIS A 72 23.11 -9.19 -28.35
CA HIS A 72 23.10 -9.96 -29.58
C HIS A 72 23.44 -11.43 -29.30
N ASP A 73 24.52 -11.69 -28.56
CA ASP A 73 24.94 -13.05 -28.23
C ASP A 73 23.86 -13.78 -27.44
N ARG A 74 23.18 -13.14 -26.48
CA ARG A 74 22.05 -13.72 -25.75
C ARG A 74 20.84 -13.98 -26.61
N GLN A 75 20.55 -13.09 -27.55
CA GLN A 75 19.51 -13.32 -28.54
C GLN A 75 19.85 -14.53 -29.43
N MET A 76 21.10 -14.64 -29.87
CA MET A 76 21.57 -15.76 -30.70
C MET A 76 21.59 -17.08 -29.93
N GLU A 77 21.98 -17.09 -28.66
CA GLU A 77 21.91 -18.27 -27.81
C GLU A 77 20.46 -18.75 -27.65
N ARG A 78 19.52 -17.85 -27.35
CA ARG A 78 18.09 -18.17 -27.27
C ARG A 78 17.58 -18.75 -28.60
N GLN A 79 18.02 -18.20 -29.72
CA GLN A 79 17.65 -18.69 -31.05
C GLN A 79 18.27 -20.06 -31.36
N ARG A 80 19.54 -20.29 -31.01
CA ARG A 80 20.22 -21.61 -31.15
C ARG A 80 19.57 -22.66 -30.26
N ARG A 81 19.25 -22.34 -29.00
CA ARG A 81 18.51 -23.22 -28.09
C ARG A 81 17.14 -23.57 -28.68
N ARG A 82 16.42 -22.58 -29.20
CA ARG A 82 15.13 -22.80 -29.89
C ARG A 82 15.30 -23.73 -31.10
N ASN A 83 16.27 -23.49 -31.97
CA ASN A 83 16.51 -24.32 -33.16
C ASN A 83 16.91 -25.75 -32.78
N ARG A 84 17.73 -25.95 -31.74
CA ARG A 84 18.06 -27.28 -31.21
C ARG A 84 16.82 -28.02 -30.71
N LEU A 85 15.97 -27.34 -29.93
CA LEU A 85 14.73 -27.94 -29.41
C LEU A 85 13.76 -28.32 -30.55
N ILE A 86 13.66 -27.51 -31.61
CA ILE A 86 12.87 -27.85 -32.80
C ILE A 86 13.48 -29.05 -33.53
N ALA A 87 14.81 -29.09 -33.72
CA ALA A 87 15.49 -30.18 -34.39
C ALA A 87 15.39 -31.52 -33.64
N TYR A 88 15.31 -31.48 -32.31
CA TYR A 88 15.09 -32.67 -31.46
C TYR A 88 13.62 -33.03 -31.27
N ASP A 89 12.70 -32.38 -32.00
CA ASP A 89 11.25 -32.57 -31.86
C ASP A 89 10.72 -32.28 -30.45
N ARG A 90 11.42 -31.42 -29.69
CA ARG A 90 11.05 -30.93 -28.35
C ARG A 90 10.54 -29.50 -28.42
N ALA A 91 9.73 -29.20 -29.43
CA ALA A 91 9.20 -27.87 -29.66
C ALA A 91 8.20 -27.44 -28.55
N ASP A 92 7.55 -28.42 -27.92
CA ASP A 92 6.74 -28.30 -26.71
C ASP A 92 7.49 -27.57 -25.58
N GLN A 93 8.78 -27.84 -25.38
CA GLN A 93 9.60 -27.21 -24.32
C GLN A 93 9.90 -25.72 -24.56
N ILE A 94 9.60 -25.18 -25.75
CA ILE A 94 9.86 -23.77 -26.09
C ILE A 94 8.70 -22.89 -25.65
N ARG A 95 7.46 -23.34 -25.85
CA ARG A 95 6.25 -22.54 -25.61
C ARG A 95 5.36 -23.11 -24.52
N GLY A 96 5.57 -24.38 -24.13
CA GLY A 96 4.60 -25.18 -23.39
C GLY A 96 3.50 -25.66 -24.33
N GLU A 97 2.85 -26.76 -23.97
CA GLU A 97 1.65 -27.22 -24.65
C GLU A 97 0.53 -26.20 -24.48
N HIS A 98 -0.21 -25.92 -25.55
CA HIS A 98 -1.32 -24.97 -25.54
C HIS A 98 -2.64 -25.69 -25.79
N VAL A 99 -3.66 -25.31 -25.04
CA VAL A 99 -5.03 -25.82 -25.17
C VAL A 99 -5.98 -24.69 -25.55
N ALA A 100 -7.16 -25.04 -26.04
CA ALA A 100 -8.18 -24.06 -26.42
C ALA A 100 -8.60 -23.22 -25.22
N ALA A 101 -8.63 -21.90 -25.38
CA ALA A 101 -8.98 -20.96 -24.31
C ALA A 101 -10.49 -20.78 -24.10
N GLY A 102 -11.34 -21.50 -24.84
CA GLY A 102 -12.81 -21.44 -24.71
C GLY A 102 -13.28 -21.89 -23.32
N PRO A 103 -13.08 -23.18 -22.96
CA PRO A 103 -13.53 -23.71 -21.68
C PRO A 103 -12.97 -22.94 -20.46
N VAL A 104 -11.71 -22.52 -20.56
CA VAL A 104 -11.05 -21.72 -19.50
C VAL A 104 -11.72 -20.35 -19.32
N ARG A 105 -12.16 -19.71 -20.40
CA ARG A 105 -12.87 -18.43 -20.32
C ARG A 105 -14.27 -18.61 -19.75
N ASP A 106 -14.97 -19.66 -20.13
CA ASP A 106 -16.31 -19.95 -19.63
C ASP A 106 -16.26 -20.18 -18.12
N HIS A 107 -15.29 -20.97 -17.64
CA HIS A 107 -15.05 -21.18 -16.21
C HIS A 107 -14.62 -19.89 -15.49
N LEU A 108 -13.75 -19.08 -16.10
CA LEU A 108 -13.38 -17.78 -15.53
C LEU A 108 -14.60 -16.86 -15.38
N VAL A 109 -15.51 -16.84 -16.36
CA VAL A 109 -16.76 -16.07 -16.28
C VAL A 109 -17.68 -16.61 -15.19
N LEU A 110 -17.75 -17.94 -15.01
CA LEU A 110 -18.48 -18.57 -13.92
C LEU A 110 -17.95 -18.09 -12.56
N LEU A 111 -16.64 -18.18 -12.32
CA LEU A 111 -16.03 -17.71 -11.07
C LEU A 111 -16.27 -16.22 -10.81
N LEU A 112 -16.20 -15.38 -11.85
CA LEU A 112 -16.52 -13.95 -11.75
C LEU A 112 -17.98 -13.69 -11.40
N SER A 113 -18.91 -14.55 -11.85
CA SER A 113 -20.35 -14.39 -11.56
C SER A 113 -20.67 -14.54 -10.07
N HIS A 114 -19.81 -15.21 -9.31
CA HIS A 114 -19.87 -15.29 -7.85
C HIS A 114 -19.29 -14.06 -7.14
N GLY A 115 -19.02 -12.96 -7.86
CA GLY A 115 -18.48 -11.72 -7.28
C GLY A 115 -16.98 -11.77 -6.95
N ILE A 116 -16.28 -12.83 -7.37
CA ILE A 116 -14.84 -13.00 -7.11
C ILE A 116 -14.05 -12.14 -8.09
N GLY A 117 -13.13 -11.31 -7.59
CA GLY A 117 -12.24 -10.50 -8.44
C GLY A 117 -11.17 -11.32 -9.18
N LEU A 118 -10.76 -10.86 -10.37
CA LEU A 118 -9.72 -11.51 -11.20
C LEU A 118 -8.40 -11.74 -10.46
N GLU A 119 -8.05 -10.84 -9.55
CA GLU A 119 -6.83 -10.91 -8.75
C GLU A 119 -6.84 -12.13 -7.83
N ARG A 120 -7.95 -12.32 -7.12
CA ARG A 120 -8.15 -13.44 -6.20
C ARG A 120 -8.17 -14.77 -6.94
N ILE A 121 -8.77 -14.80 -8.12
CA ILE A 121 -8.76 -16.00 -8.99
C ILE A 121 -7.33 -16.33 -9.43
N ALA A 122 -6.56 -15.32 -9.84
CA ALA A 122 -5.17 -15.51 -10.28
C ALA A 122 -4.28 -16.02 -9.15
N ASP A 123 -4.41 -15.44 -7.96
CA ASP A 123 -3.63 -15.82 -6.78
C ASP A 123 -3.99 -17.23 -6.30
N ALA A 124 -5.29 -17.57 -6.27
CA ALA A 124 -5.74 -18.91 -5.87
C ALA A 124 -5.33 -19.99 -6.89
N ALA A 125 -5.32 -19.68 -8.18
CA ALA A 125 -4.82 -20.57 -9.23
C ALA A 125 -3.28 -20.62 -9.31
N GLY A 126 -2.56 -19.70 -8.68
CA GLY A 126 -1.10 -19.59 -8.77
C GLY A 126 -0.60 -19.14 -10.16
N ILE A 127 -1.41 -18.36 -10.88
CA ILE A 127 -1.08 -17.90 -12.24
C ILE A 127 -0.87 -16.38 -12.31
N PRO A 128 -0.11 -15.88 -13.29
CA PRO A 128 0.05 -14.43 -13.45
C PRO A 128 -1.28 -13.74 -13.77
N ARG A 129 -1.62 -12.65 -13.05
CA ARG A 129 -2.80 -11.80 -13.29
C ARG A 129 -2.97 -11.38 -14.75
N SER A 130 -1.88 -11.20 -15.48
CA SER A 130 -1.91 -10.87 -16.91
C SER A 130 -2.64 -11.92 -17.75
N VAL A 131 -2.57 -13.21 -17.37
CA VAL A 131 -3.25 -14.29 -18.07
C VAL A 131 -4.77 -14.17 -17.91
N CYS A 132 -5.26 -13.95 -16.68
CA CYS A 132 -6.68 -13.72 -16.42
C CYS A 132 -7.21 -12.48 -17.15
N LEU A 133 -6.43 -11.40 -17.17
CA LEU A 133 -6.77 -10.17 -17.91
C LEU A 133 -6.85 -10.40 -19.41
N ASP A 134 -5.89 -11.13 -19.98
CA ASP A 134 -5.84 -11.47 -21.40
C ASP A 134 -7.00 -12.41 -21.78
N LEU A 135 -7.40 -13.33 -20.89
CA LEU A 135 -8.56 -14.21 -21.08
C LEU A 135 -9.88 -13.42 -21.05
N LYS A 136 -10.03 -12.48 -20.12
CA LYS A 136 -11.27 -11.69 -19.97
C LYS A 136 -11.42 -10.58 -21.01
N PHE A 137 -10.37 -9.80 -21.24
CA PHE A 137 -10.43 -8.57 -22.05
C PHE A 137 -9.73 -8.70 -23.40
N GLY A 138 -8.98 -9.78 -23.62
CA GLY A 138 -8.09 -9.90 -24.76
C GLY A 138 -6.81 -9.08 -24.62
N ARG A 139 -5.89 -9.29 -25.58
CA ARG A 139 -4.61 -8.60 -25.63
C ARG A 139 -4.79 -7.12 -25.95
N ARG A 140 -4.15 -6.27 -25.14
CA ARG A 140 -4.20 -4.80 -25.23
C ARG A 140 -2.90 -4.21 -25.79
N GLY A 141 -2.99 -2.99 -26.33
CA GLY A 141 -1.87 -2.18 -26.83
C GLY A 141 -1.78 -2.10 -28.37
N LYS A 142 -1.07 -1.07 -28.86
CA LYS A 142 -0.90 -0.74 -30.30
C LYS A 142 -0.43 -1.91 -31.15
N ARG A 143 0.36 -2.82 -30.57
CA ARG A 143 0.87 -4.02 -31.23
C ARG A 143 -0.24 -4.95 -31.74
N TRP A 144 -1.43 -4.90 -31.14
CA TRP A 144 -2.54 -5.81 -31.41
C TRP A 144 -3.76 -5.10 -32.02
N GLU A 145 -3.63 -3.83 -32.42
CA GLU A 145 -4.65 -3.11 -33.19
C GLU A 145 -4.86 -3.79 -34.55
N GLY A 146 -6.12 -4.04 -34.92
CA GLY A 146 -6.48 -4.74 -36.16
C GLY A 146 -6.41 -6.27 -36.13
N THR A 147 -5.97 -6.88 -35.01
CA THR A 147 -6.03 -8.34 -34.80
C THR A 147 -7.15 -8.74 -33.84
N ASN A 148 -7.58 -10.01 -33.92
CA ASN A 148 -8.48 -10.57 -32.90
C ASN A 148 -7.78 -10.53 -31.54
N ARG A 149 -8.30 -9.70 -30.63
CA ARG A 149 -7.73 -9.50 -29.29
C ARG A 149 -7.97 -10.70 -28.39
N ILE A 150 -8.98 -11.51 -28.70
CA ILE A 150 -9.39 -12.64 -27.89
C ILE A 150 -8.34 -13.76 -28.00
N LEU A 151 -7.83 -14.22 -26.84
CA LEU A 151 -6.95 -15.38 -26.79
C LEU A 151 -7.68 -16.64 -27.30
N GLN A 152 -7.11 -17.29 -28.30
CA GLN A 152 -7.61 -18.56 -28.84
C GLN A 152 -7.03 -19.76 -28.08
N SER A 153 -5.82 -19.62 -27.55
CA SER A 153 -5.15 -20.67 -26.78
C SER A 153 -4.39 -20.12 -25.58
N VAL A 154 -4.27 -20.98 -24.56
CA VAL A 154 -3.54 -20.71 -23.32
C VAL A 154 -2.66 -21.92 -23.01
N ARG A 155 -1.61 -21.74 -22.21
CA ARG A 155 -0.76 -22.86 -21.78
C ARG A 155 -1.58 -23.89 -21.00
N ARG A 156 -1.36 -25.18 -21.26
CA ARG A 156 -2.03 -26.30 -20.57
C ARG A 156 -1.94 -26.15 -19.05
N GLU A 157 -0.73 -25.89 -18.53
CA GLU A 157 -0.49 -25.66 -17.10
C GLU A 157 -1.47 -24.65 -16.48
N TYR A 158 -1.69 -23.51 -17.13
CA TYR A 158 -2.60 -22.47 -16.64
C TYR A 158 -4.07 -22.83 -16.86
N ALA A 159 -4.40 -23.56 -17.92
CA ALA A 159 -5.74 -24.05 -18.14
C ALA A 159 -6.15 -25.05 -17.05
N ASP A 160 -5.28 -26.02 -16.76
CA ASP A 160 -5.53 -27.06 -15.76
C ASP A 160 -5.68 -26.43 -14.36
N GLN A 161 -4.83 -25.47 -14.01
CA GLN A 161 -4.91 -24.72 -12.75
C GLN A 161 -6.22 -23.93 -12.60
N LEU A 162 -6.67 -23.26 -13.66
CA LEU A 162 -7.93 -22.50 -13.61
C LEU A 162 -9.14 -23.42 -13.58
N LEU A 163 -9.16 -24.47 -14.40
CA LEU A 163 -10.30 -25.40 -14.49
C LEU A 163 -10.45 -26.25 -13.24
N ALA A 164 -9.36 -26.55 -12.53
CA ALA A 164 -9.40 -27.26 -11.26
C ALA A 164 -9.93 -26.41 -10.10
N LEU A 165 -9.94 -25.08 -10.24
CA LEU A 165 -10.26 -24.16 -9.16
C LEU A 165 -11.77 -24.04 -8.97
N THR A 166 -12.26 -24.32 -7.76
CA THR A 166 -13.66 -24.09 -7.38
C THR A 166 -13.84 -22.83 -6.54
N VAL A 167 -15.09 -22.39 -6.36
CA VAL A 167 -15.41 -21.24 -5.47
C VAL A 167 -14.95 -21.52 -4.04
N ASP A 168 -15.19 -22.72 -3.53
CA ASP A 168 -14.80 -23.13 -2.17
C ASP A 168 -13.28 -23.12 -1.97
N ASP A 169 -12.52 -23.53 -2.99
CA ASP A 169 -11.05 -23.50 -2.95
C ASP A 169 -10.53 -22.06 -2.86
N ILE A 170 -11.17 -21.12 -3.58
CA ILE A 170 -10.83 -19.71 -3.52
C ILE A 170 -11.16 -19.14 -2.14
N GLU A 171 -12.31 -19.46 -1.55
CA GLU A 171 -12.69 -18.98 -0.22
C GLU A 171 -11.75 -19.46 0.88
N ARG A 172 -11.25 -20.70 0.76
CA ARG A 172 -10.28 -21.31 1.70
C ARG A 172 -8.84 -20.86 1.45
N ALA A 173 -8.53 -20.32 0.28
CA ALA A 173 -7.19 -19.87 -0.06
C ALA A 173 -6.70 -18.80 0.94
N LEU A 174 -5.45 -18.94 1.38
CA LEU A 174 -4.81 -17.96 2.26
C LEU A 174 -4.22 -16.82 1.41
N ILE A 175 -4.82 -15.65 1.48
CA ILE A 175 -4.36 -14.43 0.80
C ILE A 175 -3.56 -13.55 1.75
N ASP A 176 -2.87 -12.55 1.20
CA ASP A 176 -2.14 -11.56 1.99
C ASP A 176 -3.09 -10.75 2.87
N SER A 177 -2.69 -10.52 4.13
CA SER A 177 -3.55 -9.87 5.12
C SER A 177 -3.52 -8.35 5.06
N VAL A 178 -2.58 -7.72 4.33
CA VAL A 178 -2.33 -6.28 4.43
C VAL A 178 -3.58 -5.47 4.10
N GLY A 179 -4.26 -5.76 2.98
CA GLY A 179 -5.50 -5.07 2.61
C GLY A 179 -6.65 -5.31 3.59
N THR A 180 -6.66 -6.45 4.27
CA THR A 180 -7.66 -6.78 5.31
C THR A 180 -7.38 -5.98 6.58
N SER A 181 -6.13 -6.00 7.05
CA SER A 181 -5.69 -5.26 8.23
C SER A 181 -5.93 -3.76 8.07
N ARG A 182 -5.55 -3.18 6.93
CA ARG A 182 -5.70 -1.72 6.68
C ARG A 182 -7.15 -1.25 6.73
N ARG A 183 -8.09 -1.99 6.12
CA ARG A 183 -9.53 -1.67 6.19
C ARG A 183 -10.04 -1.66 7.62
N LEU A 184 -9.72 -2.70 8.39
CA LEU A 184 -10.16 -2.79 9.77
C LEU A 184 -9.51 -1.72 10.64
N GLN A 185 -8.22 -1.43 10.45
CA GLN A 185 -7.49 -0.33 11.10
C GLN A 185 -8.14 1.03 10.80
N ALA A 186 -8.55 1.25 9.54
CA ALA A 186 -9.20 2.47 9.12
C ALA A 186 -10.59 2.64 9.77
N LEU A 187 -11.36 1.56 9.94
CA LEU A 187 -12.62 1.60 10.69
C LEU A 187 -12.39 1.95 12.18
N VAL A 188 -11.33 1.43 12.79
CA VAL A 188 -10.95 1.81 14.16
C VAL A 188 -10.60 3.30 14.23
N ALA A 189 -9.90 3.83 13.21
CA ALA A 189 -9.53 5.24 13.14
C ALA A 189 -10.72 6.21 13.00
N ILE A 190 -11.89 5.76 12.53
CA ILE A 190 -13.13 6.58 12.51
C ILE A 190 -14.02 6.34 13.74
N GLY A 191 -13.58 5.50 14.69
CA GLY A 191 -14.22 5.30 15.99
C GLY A 191 -14.98 3.99 16.18
N TRP A 192 -14.90 3.03 15.26
CA TRP A 192 -15.48 1.69 15.49
C TRP A 192 -14.62 0.91 16.49
N THR A 193 -15.24 0.39 17.55
CA THR A 193 -14.50 -0.37 18.58
C THR A 193 -14.13 -1.77 18.07
N GLU A 194 -13.05 -2.35 18.63
CA GLU A 194 -12.62 -3.69 18.21
C GLU A 194 -13.66 -4.77 18.52
N THR A 195 -14.42 -4.61 19.61
CA THR A 195 -15.48 -5.54 20.00
C THR A 195 -16.61 -5.55 18.96
N GLN A 196 -17.05 -4.37 18.50
CA GLN A 196 -18.10 -4.26 17.46
C GLN A 196 -17.64 -4.84 16.12
N LEU A 197 -16.40 -4.56 15.72
CA LEU A 197 -15.84 -5.08 14.47
C LEU A 197 -15.62 -6.60 14.53
N ALA A 198 -15.18 -7.13 15.68
CA ALA A 198 -15.01 -8.56 15.90
C ALA A 198 -16.34 -9.32 15.85
N GLU A 199 -17.40 -8.76 16.45
CA GLU A 199 -18.76 -9.31 16.40
C GLU A 199 -19.29 -9.36 14.96
N ARG A 200 -19.17 -8.26 14.20
CA ARG A 200 -19.56 -8.22 12.77
C ARG A 200 -18.76 -9.19 11.90
N MET A 201 -17.50 -9.42 12.26
CA MET A 201 -16.63 -10.42 11.63
C MET A 201 -16.91 -11.86 12.09
N SER A 202 -17.85 -12.06 13.03
CA SER A 202 -18.18 -13.36 13.63
C SER A 202 -16.94 -14.09 14.19
N MET A 203 -16.03 -13.34 14.81
CA MET A 203 -14.79 -13.89 15.39
C MET A 203 -14.49 -13.32 16.77
N GLY A 204 -13.75 -14.07 17.58
CA GLY A 204 -13.32 -13.58 18.90
C GLY A 204 -12.36 -12.39 18.80
N VAL A 205 -12.46 -11.45 19.75
CA VAL A 205 -11.67 -10.21 19.79
C VAL A 205 -10.16 -10.45 19.71
N GLY A 206 -9.67 -11.54 20.32
CA GLY A 206 -8.25 -11.92 20.24
C GLY A 206 -7.80 -12.32 18.83
N ASN A 207 -8.64 -13.01 18.05
CA ASN A 207 -8.33 -13.35 16.65
C ASN A 207 -8.39 -12.11 15.76
N PHE A 208 -9.37 -11.24 15.98
CA PHE A 208 -9.48 -9.94 15.33
C PHE A 208 -8.20 -9.11 15.54
N TRP A 209 -7.75 -8.97 16.79
CA TRP A 209 -6.55 -8.19 17.12
C TRP A 209 -5.29 -8.70 16.42
N ARG A 210 -5.14 -10.02 16.24
CA ARG A 210 -4.00 -10.60 15.51
C ARG A 210 -4.00 -10.26 14.02
N ILE A 211 -5.17 -10.06 13.42
CA ILE A 211 -5.31 -9.61 12.02
C ILE A 211 -5.00 -8.11 11.95
N VAL A 212 -5.66 -7.31 12.78
CA VAL A 212 -5.51 -5.83 12.75
C VAL A 212 -4.08 -5.40 13.04
N CYS A 213 -3.37 -6.07 13.96
CA CYS A 213 -1.96 -5.75 14.22
C CYS A 213 -0.95 -6.32 13.22
N GLY A 214 -1.40 -6.98 12.15
CA GLY A 214 -0.51 -7.59 11.18
C GLY A 214 0.31 -8.77 11.74
N MET A 215 -0.10 -9.35 12.87
CA MET A 215 0.57 -10.55 13.42
C MET A 215 0.29 -11.80 12.58
N ARG A 216 -0.76 -11.76 11.76
CA ARG A 216 -1.03 -12.75 10.71
C ARG A 216 -0.64 -12.12 9.38
N SER A 217 0.33 -12.70 8.69
CA SER A 217 0.69 -12.31 7.32
C SER A 217 -0.30 -12.84 6.27
N ARG A 218 -1.10 -13.85 6.62
CA ARG A 218 -2.11 -14.42 5.72
C ARG A 218 -3.45 -14.65 6.42
N VAL A 219 -4.53 -14.42 5.69
CA VAL A 219 -5.93 -14.65 6.11
C VAL A 219 -6.66 -15.45 5.04
N THR A 220 -7.74 -16.15 5.39
CA THR A 220 -8.56 -16.82 4.37
C THR A 220 -9.22 -15.77 3.49
N ALA A 221 -9.44 -16.12 2.24
CA ALA A 221 -10.10 -15.23 1.30
C ALA A 221 -11.52 -14.88 1.80
N ALA A 222 -12.24 -15.83 2.41
CA ALA A 222 -13.52 -15.55 3.07
C ALA A 222 -13.43 -14.44 4.13
N THR A 223 -12.43 -14.47 5.01
CA THR A 223 -12.21 -13.41 6.01
C THR A 223 -11.92 -12.06 5.36
N ALA A 224 -11.10 -12.05 4.31
CA ALA A 224 -10.82 -10.81 3.58
C ALA A 224 -12.07 -10.26 2.87
N ALA A 225 -12.90 -11.12 2.26
CA ALA A 225 -14.16 -10.72 1.64
C ALA A 225 -15.12 -10.09 2.66
N ARG A 226 -15.26 -10.72 3.84
CA ARG A 226 -16.07 -10.17 4.93
C ARG A 226 -15.57 -8.80 5.39
N ALA A 227 -14.25 -8.60 5.48
CA ALA A 227 -13.69 -7.30 5.83
C ALA A 227 -13.97 -6.23 4.75
N VAL A 228 -14.01 -6.61 3.47
CA VAL A 228 -14.42 -5.69 2.38
C VAL A 228 -15.88 -5.29 2.53
N GLU A 229 -16.77 -6.25 2.80
CA GLU A 229 -18.20 -5.97 3.01
C GLU A 229 -18.43 -5.01 4.18
N ILE A 230 -17.83 -5.29 5.34
CA ILE A 230 -17.94 -4.45 6.53
C ILE A 230 -17.35 -3.06 6.27
N PHE A 231 -16.22 -2.98 5.58
CA PHE A 231 -15.64 -1.68 5.23
C PHE A 231 -16.56 -0.87 4.31
N ALA A 232 -17.11 -1.49 3.27
CA ALA A 232 -18.02 -0.82 2.33
C ALA A 232 -19.29 -0.30 3.01
N GLU A 233 -19.77 -0.98 4.05
CA GLU A 233 -20.92 -0.54 4.85
C GLU A 233 -20.59 0.62 5.80
N LEU A 234 -19.41 0.61 6.43
CA LEU A 234 -19.13 1.44 7.62
C LEU A 234 -18.17 2.61 7.41
N TRP A 235 -17.48 2.68 6.27
CA TRP A 235 -16.38 3.64 6.06
C TRP A 235 -16.80 5.11 6.12
N ASP A 236 -18.06 5.44 5.83
CA ASP A 236 -18.63 6.79 5.84
C ASP A 236 -19.44 7.12 7.11
N GLN A 237 -19.39 6.24 8.11
CA GLN A 237 -20.17 6.35 9.35
C GLN A 237 -19.25 6.51 10.58
N PRO A 238 -18.62 7.68 10.77
CA PRO A 238 -17.81 7.94 11.95
C PRO A 238 -18.65 7.83 13.23
N GLN A 239 -18.10 7.17 14.24
CA GLN A 239 -18.78 6.98 15.52
C GLN A 239 -18.41 8.11 16.49
N THR A 240 -19.35 8.47 17.37
CA THR A 240 -19.18 9.53 18.38
C THR A 240 -19.36 8.99 19.80
N GLY A 241 -18.74 9.66 20.77
CA GLY A 241 -18.84 9.32 22.19
C GLY A 241 -17.60 8.59 22.72
N TYR A 242 -17.60 8.34 24.04
CA TYR A 242 -16.42 7.90 24.79
C TYR A 242 -15.71 6.67 24.22
N PHE A 243 -16.47 5.64 23.82
CA PHE A 243 -15.90 4.42 23.26
C PHE A 243 -15.28 4.63 21.87
N ALA A 244 -15.85 5.54 21.08
CA ALA A 244 -15.29 5.94 19.79
C ALA A 244 -14.01 6.76 19.96
N ASP A 245 -13.96 7.64 20.96
CA ASP A 245 -12.74 8.38 21.33
C ASP A 245 -11.63 7.44 21.79
N HIS A 246 -11.98 6.38 22.51
CA HIS A 246 -11.03 5.35 22.90
C HIS A 246 -10.47 4.58 21.68
N ALA A 247 -11.32 4.20 20.73
CA ALA A 247 -10.91 3.56 19.48
C ALA A 247 -9.99 4.47 18.64
N ARG A 248 -10.31 5.76 18.52
CA ARG A 248 -9.46 6.77 17.88
C ARG A 248 -8.08 6.90 18.54
N ARG A 249 -8.03 6.96 19.88
CA ARG A 249 -6.77 6.98 20.65
C ARG A 249 -5.93 5.71 20.47
N ILE A 250 -6.55 4.56 20.21
CA ILE A 250 -5.81 3.34 19.85
C ILE A 250 -5.21 3.47 18.46
N ALA A 251 -6.01 3.93 17.49
CA ALA A 251 -5.56 4.15 16.12
C ALA A 251 -4.40 5.15 16.07
N GLU A 252 -4.49 6.29 16.76
CA GLU A 252 -3.44 7.31 16.85
C GLU A 252 -2.13 6.74 17.40
N ARG A 253 -2.18 6.03 18.54
CA ARG A 253 -0.99 5.41 19.15
C ARG A 253 -0.32 4.35 18.27
N ARG A 254 -1.09 3.76 17.35
CA ARG A 254 -0.62 2.71 16.42
C ARG A 254 -0.39 3.26 15.01
N GLU A 255 -0.53 4.57 14.82
CA GLU A 255 -0.41 5.25 13.53
C GLU A 255 -1.37 4.72 12.45
N TRP A 256 -2.54 4.21 12.86
CA TRP A 256 -3.58 3.77 11.94
C TRP A 256 -4.31 4.96 11.35
N ARG A 257 -4.51 4.93 10.02
CA ARG A 257 -5.04 6.05 9.27
C ARG A 257 -6.49 5.80 8.85
N SER A 258 -7.28 6.86 8.80
CA SER A 258 -8.69 6.83 8.42
C SER A 258 -8.90 6.37 6.98
N PRO A 259 -10.12 5.93 6.58
CA PRO A 259 -10.42 5.50 5.23
C PRO A 259 -10.07 6.55 4.17
N LEU A 260 -10.35 7.83 4.46
CA LEU A 260 -10.09 8.95 3.56
C LEU A 260 -8.61 9.30 3.39
N ALA A 261 -7.72 8.73 4.21
CA ALA A 261 -6.28 8.91 4.06
C ALA A 261 -5.66 8.01 2.97
N TRP A 262 -6.44 7.12 2.35
CA TRP A 262 -5.95 6.19 1.32
C TRP A 262 -6.59 6.52 -0.03
N ASP A 263 -5.77 6.57 -1.10
CA ASP A 263 -6.28 6.69 -2.47
C ASP A 263 -6.69 5.30 -2.99
N ASP A 264 -5.86 4.28 -2.75
CA ASP A 264 -6.17 2.86 -2.91
C ASP A 264 -5.61 2.07 -1.71
N ILE A 265 -6.49 1.74 -0.76
CA ILE A 265 -6.14 1.07 0.52
C ILE A 265 -5.47 -0.30 0.32
N ASP A 266 -5.68 -0.96 -0.81
CA ASP A 266 -5.09 -2.27 -1.12
C ASP A 266 -3.70 -2.14 -1.71
N THR A 267 -3.54 -1.23 -2.68
CA THR A 267 -2.35 -1.21 -3.54
C THR A 267 -1.31 -0.21 -3.06
N ASP A 268 -1.72 0.82 -2.31
CA ASP A 268 -0.81 1.90 -1.92
C ASP A 268 0.27 1.40 -0.94
N PRO A 269 1.55 1.74 -1.15
CA PRO A 269 2.60 1.35 -0.21
C PRO A 269 2.45 2.05 1.15
N ALA A 270 1.83 3.24 1.17
CA ALA A 270 1.57 4.06 2.35
C ALA A 270 0.37 4.98 2.06
N PRO A 271 -0.36 5.45 3.09
CA PRO A 271 -1.50 6.35 2.91
C PRO A 271 -1.05 7.68 2.27
N ALA A 272 -1.96 8.32 1.55
CA ALA A 272 -1.74 9.64 0.99
C ALA A 272 -1.34 10.61 2.11
N VAL A 273 -0.30 11.40 1.86
CA VAL A 273 0.15 12.43 2.79
C VAL A 273 -0.86 13.58 2.73
N VAL A 274 -1.94 13.47 3.50
CA VAL A 274 -2.69 14.65 3.93
C VAL A 274 -1.83 15.34 4.99
N ASP A 275 -1.16 16.39 4.56
CA ASP A 275 -0.35 17.28 5.39
C ASP A 275 -1.32 18.14 6.24
N GLU A 276 -1.91 17.52 7.26
CA GLU A 276 -2.62 18.23 8.32
C GLU A 276 -2.02 17.81 9.67
N GLN A 277 -0.77 18.20 9.85
CA GLN A 277 -0.20 18.35 11.17
C GLN A 277 -0.67 19.70 11.71
N LEU A 278 -1.79 19.73 12.43
CA LEU A 278 -1.96 20.74 13.47
C LEU A 278 -0.88 20.45 14.51
N GLN A 279 0.25 21.15 14.41
CA GLN A 279 1.31 21.13 15.42
C GLN A 279 0.75 21.73 16.71
N MET A 280 0.12 20.91 17.54
CA MET A 280 -0.16 21.28 18.92
C MET A 280 1.20 21.46 19.62
N THR A 281 1.45 22.65 20.12
CA THR A 281 2.67 22.91 20.89
C THR A 281 2.56 22.19 22.23
N LYS A 282 3.69 21.86 22.87
CA LYS A 282 3.68 21.30 24.24
C LYS A 282 2.92 22.17 25.25
N ALA A 283 2.75 23.47 24.94
CA ALA A 283 1.98 24.38 25.76
C ALA A 283 0.46 24.24 25.54
N ASP A 284 0.02 23.91 24.32
CA ASP A 284 -1.41 23.71 24.04
C ASP A 284 -1.94 22.44 24.73
N VAL A 285 -1.18 21.34 24.65
CA VAL A 285 -1.48 20.09 25.40
C VAL A 285 -1.52 20.34 26.91
N PHE A 286 -0.59 21.15 27.42
CA PHE A 286 -0.53 21.47 28.84
C PHE A 286 -1.71 22.36 29.28
N LEU A 287 -2.21 23.25 28.42
CA LEU A 287 -3.36 24.09 28.73
C LEU A 287 -4.69 23.32 28.65
N GLU A 288 -4.79 22.31 27.78
CA GLU A 288 -5.91 21.35 27.78
C GLU A 288 -5.98 20.56 29.09
N ASP A 289 -4.84 20.13 29.64
CA ASP A 289 -4.79 19.47 30.95
C ASP A 289 -5.24 20.40 32.10
N VAL A 290 -4.91 21.70 32.02
CA VAL A 290 -5.36 22.72 32.99
C VAL A 290 -6.87 22.93 32.89
N GLU A 291 -7.40 23.05 31.68
CA GLU A 291 -8.84 23.20 31.40
C GLU A 291 -9.62 22.00 31.92
N PHE A 292 -9.17 20.78 31.62
CA PHE A 292 -9.80 19.55 32.07
C PHE A 292 -9.90 19.45 33.60
N LEU A 293 -8.84 19.81 34.32
CA LEU A 293 -8.81 19.74 35.79
C LEU A 293 -9.71 20.81 36.42
N LEU A 294 -9.76 22.02 35.87
CA LEU A 294 -10.67 23.07 36.32
C LEU A 294 -12.14 22.71 36.06
N ASP A 295 -12.45 22.18 34.87
CA ASP A 295 -13.80 21.72 34.52
C ASP A 295 -14.25 20.52 35.35
N SER A 296 -13.30 19.72 35.83
CA SER A 296 -13.55 18.62 36.78
C SER A 296 -13.83 19.12 38.20
N GLY A 297 -13.78 20.43 38.44
CA GLY A 297 -14.09 21.05 39.73
C GLY A 297 -12.92 21.08 40.72
N GLU A 298 -11.70 20.79 40.27
CA GLU A 298 -10.52 20.89 41.12
C GLU A 298 -10.18 22.36 41.43
N ALA A 299 -9.83 22.63 42.69
CA ALA A 299 -9.40 23.97 43.09
C ALA A 299 -8.09 24.36 42.37
N PRO A 300 -7.90 25.60 41.92
CA PRO A 300 -6.71 26.02 41.16
C PRO A 300 -5.38 25.68 41.85
N GLU A 301 -5.32 25.73 43.18
CA GLU A 301 -4.15 25.36 43.96
C GLU A 301 -3.82 23.86 43.82
N GLN A 302 -4.85 23.02 43.79
CA GLN A 302 -4.73 21.58 43.62
C GLN A 302 -4.36 21.23 42.17
N VAL A 303 -4.90 21.94 41.18
CA VAL A 303 -4.49 21.83 39.76
C VAL A 303 -2.99 22.11 39.60
N ALA A 304 -2.50 23.15 40.27
CA ALA A 304 -1.08 23.51 40.23
C ALA A 304 -0.17 22.43 40.87
N ILE A 305 -0.63 21.80 41.96
CA ILE A 305 0.07 20.69 42.62
C ILE A 305 0.10 19.45 41.71
N ILE A 306 -1.04 19.08 41.12
CA ILE A 306 -1.18 17.91 40.24
C ILE A 306 -0.26 18.04 39.01
N LEU A 307 -0.21 19.23 38.41
CA LEU A 307 0.60 19.49 37.21
C LEU A 307 2.06 19.86 37.53
N GLY A 308 2.46 19.91 38.82
CA GLY A 308 3.83 20.18 39.24
C GLY A 308 4.35 21.56 38.82
N ARG A 309 3.46 22.57 38.80
CA ARG A 309 3.77 23.95 38.38
C ARG A 309 3.26 24.96 39.40
N LYS A 310 3.90 26.13 39.45
CA LYS A 310 3.41 27.23 40.29
C LYS A 310 2.15 27.85 39.66
N PRO A 311 1.14 28.24 40.45
CA PRO A 311 -0.07 28.91 39.94
C PRO A 311 0.23 30.10 39.01
N ASP A 312 1.20 30.95 39.40
CA ASP A 312 1.63 32.12 38.61
C ASP A 312 2.28 31.74 37.27
N ALA A 313 2.92 30.58 37.18
CA ALA A 313 3.53 30.07 35.95
C ALA A 313 2.46 29.53 34.98
N ILE A 314 1.41 28.89 35.51
CA ILE A 314 0.25 28.43 34.72
C ILE A 314 -0.52 29.65 34.19
N ALA A 315 -0.79 30.63 35.05
CA ALA A 315 -1.50 31.85 34.66
C ALA A 315 -0.79 32.64 33.55
N LYS A 316 0.53 32.83 33.67
CA LYS A 316 1.36 33.48 32.63
C LYS A 316 1.47 32.66 31.35
N LEU A 317 1.40 31.34 31.43
CA LEU A 317 1.41 30.49 30.25
C LEU A 317 0.07 30.60 29.50
N ALA A 318 -1.05 30.53 30.22
CA ALA A 318 -2.39 30.70 29.67
C ALA A 318 -2.58 32.09 29.05
N GLU A 319 -2.06 33.14 29.69
CA GLU A 319 -2.08 34.51 29.17
C GLU A 319 -1.28 34.67 27.87
N ARG A 320 -0.11 34.03 27.75
CA ARG A 320 0.70 34.06 26.52
C ARG A 320 0.08 33.32 25.33
N HIS A 321 -0.88 32.43 25.60
CA HIS A 321 -1.62 31.66 24.60
C HIS A 321 -3.06 32.19 24.43
N ASP A 322 -3.33 33.43 24.87
CA ASP A 322 -4.64 34.10 24.77
C ASP A 322 -5.83 33.36 25.46
N ARG A 323 -5.55 32.43 26.38
CA ARG A 323 -6.53 31.67 27.18
C ARG A 323 -6.78 32.31 28.54
N LEU A 324 -7.36 33.51 28.53
CA LEU A 324 -7.65 34.28 29.76
C LEU A 324 -8.68 33.62 30.68
N ASP A 325 -9.55 32.80 30.12
CA ASP A 325 -10.49 31.93 30.82
C ASP A 325 -9.77 30.98 31.80
N LEU A 326 -8.64 30.41 31.38
CA LEU A 326 -7.81 29.53 32.21
C LEU A 326 -6.86 30.28 33.14
N ALA A 327 -6.50 31.53 32.82
CA ALA A 327 -5.59 32.33 33.64
C ALA A 327 -6.27 32.94 34.90
N ARG A 328 -7.52 33.38 34.76
CA ARG A 328 -8.27 34.09 35.82
C ARG A 328 -8.40 33.33 37.15
N PRO A 329 -8.67 32.01 37.17
CA PRO A 329 -8.79 31.26 38.42
C PRO A 329 -7.51 31.32 39.28
N PHE A 330 -6.33 31.28 38.66
CA PHE A 330 -5.03 31.29 39.34
C PHE A 330 -4.55 32.70 39.77
N TRP A 331 -5.23 33.77 39.33
CA TRP A 331 -4.95 35.14 39.81
C TRP A 331 -5.63 35.44 41.15
N SER A 332 -6.75 34.76 41.44
CA SER A 332 -7.56 34.98 42.63
C SER A 332 -6.83 34.64 43.94
N THR A 333 -5.86 33.72 43.89
CA THR A 333 -5.07 33.26 45.04
C THR A 333 -4.16 34.36 45.64
N LYS A 334 -3.88 35.44 44.90
CA LYS A 334 -3.15 36.60 45.45
C LYS A 334 -3.95 37.39 46.50
N ARG A 335 -5.28 37.29 46.54
CA ARG A 335 -6.10 38.06 47.50
C ARG A 335 -6.28 37.38 48.85
N GLN A 336 -6.02 36.08 48.99
CA GLN A 336 -6.22 35.36 50.26
C GLN A 336 -4.95 35.22 51.12
N VAL A 337 -3.76 35.47 50.57
CA VAL A 337 -2.48 35.36 51.32
C VAL A 337 -1.97 36.73 51.82
N ALA A 338 -2.71 37.81 51.56
CA ALA A 338 -2.36 39.17 51.98
C ALA A 338 -3.38 39.80 52.97
N ALA A 339 -4.21 38.96 53.63
CA ALA A 339 -5.15 39.37 54.67
C ALA A 339 -4.77 38.75 56.02
#